data_AF-A0A1E7NET8-F1
#
_entry.id   AF-A0A1E7NET8-F1
#
_cell.length_a   1.000
_cell.length_b   1.000
_cell.length_c   1.000
_cell.angle_alpha   90.00
_cell.angle_beta   90.00
_cell.angle_gamma   90.00
#
_symmetry.space_group_name_H-M   'P 1'
#
loop_
_entity.id
_entity.type
_entity.pdbx_description
1 polymer ?
#
loop_
_entity_poly.entity_id
_entity_poly.type
_entity_poly.pdbx_seq_one_letter_code
_entity_poly.pdbx_strand_id
1 'polypeptide(L)'
;MSLGPLRGRIAVARGYVGRTATLAGTAGLAVGALTTDTLPFAVTLAGAGAATAWGLAWSATLPAGRVRDAATALYLASPVSAAGLLVTEHLVHASPTWWEFALDALWAVATWKVRPARMARVLAGRERSLTPQAVQQVQEQQAADLAVAGSNHPMSLWWAQRVAVEGGVAPGTVLTDVERTGEKSMTALIRAAAPGTPVPTISITALSALLDWDEEEITVTKVKGHGASIRRLYVGIAPQQVIDPYTNWVQNIAPKGMPGTQITEIRKVPVTNLTKELP
;
A
#
# COMPACT_ATOMS: atom_id res chain seq x y z
N MET A 1 -11.57 -22.53 10.79
CA MET A 1 -11.93 -21.12 10.52
C MET A 1 -10.66 -20.31 10.27
N SER A 2 -10.48 -19.82 9.04
CA SER A 2 -9.31 -19.04 8.63
C SER A 2 -9.41 -17.60 9.14
N LEU A 3 -8.61 -17.24 10.15
CA LEU A 3 -8.51 -15.88 10.69
C LEU A 3 -7.64 -14.96 9.80
N GLY A 4 -7.57 -15.21 8.48
CA GLY A 4 -6.73 -14.47 7.53
C GLY A 4 -6.90 -12.94 7.56
N PRO A 5 -8.13 -12.39 7.42
CA PRO A 5 -8.33 -10.94 7.34
C PRO A 5 -8.17 -10.21 8.69
N LEU A 6 -8.45 -10.88 9.82
CA LEU A 6 -8.29 -10.29 11.16
C LEU A 6 -6.81 -10.13 11.55
N ARG A 7 -5.94 -11.02 11.06
CA ARG A 7 -4.50 -10.99 11.37
C ARG A 7 -3.78 -9.78 10.76
N GLY A 8 -4.16 -9.37 9.55
CA GLY A 8 -3.61 -8.17 8.90
C GLY A 8 -3.96 -6.89 9.66
N ARG A 9 -5.24 -6.74 10.04
CA ARG A 9 -5.72 -5.59 10.83
C ARG A 9 -5.04 -5.49 12.20
N ILE A 10 -4.83 -6.62 12.88
CA ILE A 10 -4.12 -6.66 14.16
C ILE A 10 -2.64 -6.26 14.00
N ALA A 11 -1.98 -6.66 12.90
CA ALA A 11 -0.59 -6.27 12.64
C ALA A 11 -0.46 -4.77 12.36
N VAL A 12 -1.39 -4.19 11.59
CA VAL A 12 -1.47 -2.75 11.31
C VAL A 12 -1.74 -1.96 12.59
N ALA A 13 -2.75 -2.36 13.38
CA ALA A 13 -3.05 -1.73 14.66
C ALA A 13 -1.84 -1.75 15.62
N ARG A 14 -1.10 -2.85 15.70
CA ARG A 14 0.13 -2.94 16.52
C ARG A 14 1.24 -2.01 16.02
N GLY A 15 1.34 -1.82 14.71
CA GLY A 15 2.28 -0.86 14.11
C GLY A 15 1.96 0.58 14.50
N TYR A 16 0.68 0.95 14.53
CA TYR A 16 0.23 2.25 15.02
C TYR A 16 0.47 2.43 16.51
N VAL A 17 0.14 1.44 17.35
CA VAL A 17 0.34 1.49 18.81
C VAL A 17 1.80 1.77 19.17
N GLY A 18 2.75 1.14 18.47
CA GLY A 18 4.18 1.39 18.72
C GLY A 18 4.58 2.83 18.39
N ARG A 19 4.06 3.40 17.31
CA ARG A 19 4.35 4.79 16.90
C ARG A 19 3.69 5.80 17.82
N THR A 20 2.44 5.57 18.21
CA THR A 20 1.74 6.44 19.16
C THR A 20 2.41 6.40 20.53
N ALA A 21 2.92 5.25 20.96
CA ALA A 21 3.68 5.14 22.20
C ALA A 21 5.00 5.91 22.15
N THR A 22 5.74 5.86 21.03
CA THR A 22 6.95 6.68 20.86
C THR A 22 6.62 8.16 20.88
N LEU A 23 5.58 8.60 20.16
CA LEU A 23 5.15 10.00 20.16
C LEU A 23 4.71 10.47 21.55
N ALA A 24 3.96 9.65 22.28
CA ALA A 24 3.55 9.95 23.66
C ALA A 24 4.76 10.03 24.61
N GLY A 25 5.74 9.13 24.45
CA GLY A 25 6.99 9.17 25.22
C GLY A 25 7.81 10.42 24.93
N THR A 26 7.98 10.79 23.66
CA THR A 26 8.70 12.01 23.25
C THR A 26 7.98 13.28 23.72
N ALA A 27 6.65 13.32 23.65
CA ALA A 27 5.88 14.43 24.20
C ALA A 27 6.03 14.53 25.72
N GLY A 28 6.02 13.40 26.42
CA GLY A 28 6.25 13.34 27.87
C GLY A 28 7.64 13.84 28.27
N LEU A 29 8.68 13.42 27.55
CA LEU A 29 10.06 13.91 27.71
C LEU A 29 10.14 15.43 27.47
N ALA A 30 9.60 15.92 26.35
CA ALA A 30 9.60 17.35 26.05
C ALA A 30 8.85 18.19 27.10
N VAL A 31 7.76 17.67 27.66
CA VAL A 31 7.05 18.35 28.78
C VAL A 31 7.87 18.30 30.06
N GLY A 32 8.57 17.19 30.33
CA GLY A 32 9.52 17.06 31.43
C GLY A 32 10.67 18.06 31.32
N ALA A 33 11.21 18.27 30.12
CA ALA A 33 12.26 19.24 29.84
C ALA A 33 11.81 20.72 29.91
N LEU A 34 10.50 20.98 29.88
CA LEU A 34 9.93 22.34 29.92
C LEU A 34 9.33 22.69 31.28
N THR A 35 9.05 21.70 32.14
CA THR A 35 8.28 21.89 33.37
C THR A 35 8.87 21.07 34.50
N THR A 36 8.92 21.65 35.70
CA THR A 36 9.27 20.93 36.94
C THR A 36 8.03 20.38 37.65
N ASP A 37 6.86 20.45 37.02
CA ASP A 37 5.61 20.00 37.60
C ASP A 37 5.62 18.48 37.85
N THR A 38 5.22 18.08 39.05
CA THR A 38 5.25 16.68 39.47
C THR A 38 4.20 15.82 38.76
N LEU A 39 3.12 16.42 38.27
CA LEU A 39 2.03 15.72 37.58
C LEU A 39 2.47 15.15 36.21
N PRO A 40 2.99 15.93 35.24
CA PRO A 40 3.46 15.39 33.97
C PRO A 40 4.62 14.42 34.13
N PHE A 41 5.51 14.66 35.09
CA PHE A 41 6.56 13.71 35.48
C PHE A 41 5.96 12.36 35.92
N ALA A 42 5.03 12.37 36.87
CA ALA A 42 4.40 11.15 37.39
C ALA A 42 3.60 10.41 36.31
N VAL A 43 2.88 11.12 35.43
CA VAL A 43 2.11 10.52 34.33
C VAL A 43 3.04 9.81 33.33
N THR A 44 4.12 10.47 32.94
CA THR A 44 5.06 9.91 31.96
C THR A 44 5.83 8.72 32.54
N LEU A 45 6.24 8.81 33.81
CA LEU A 45 6.87 7.72 34.54
C LEU A 45 5.93 6.52 34.72
N ALA A 46 4.66 6.77 35.05
CA ALA A 46 3.64 5.71 35.15
C ALA A 46 3.40 5.05 33.79
N GLY A 47 3.39 5.82 32.70
CA GLY A 47 3.31 5.29 31.34
C GLY A 47 4.49 4.38 30.98
N ALA A 48 5.73 4.79 31.31
CA ALA A 48 6.92 3.96 31.16
C ALA A 48 6.86 2.68 32.02
N GLY A 49 6.34 2.78 33.24
CA GLY A 49 6.10 1.64 34.13
C GLY A 49 5.08 0.66 33.54
N ALA A 50 3.96 1.15 33.01
CA ALA A 50 2.95 0.31 32.36
C ALA A 50 3.52 -0.40 31.11
N ALA A 51 4.30 0.30 30.29
CA ALA A 51 4.99 -0.29 29.13
C ALA A 51 6.01 -1.37 29.54
N THR A 52 6.74 -1.14 30.64
CA THR A 52 7.69 -2.11 31.23
C THR A 52 6.94 -3.34 31.71
N ALA A 53 5.88 -3.17 32.50
CA ALA A 53 5.06 -4.27 33.00
C ALA A 53 4.46 -5.10 31.87
N TRP A 54 3.97 -4.43 30.81
CA TRP A 54 3.49 -5.11 29.61
C TRP A 54 4.58 -5.90 28.90
N GLY A 55 5.78 -5.33 28.73
CA GLY A 55 6.92 -6.01 28.13
C GLY A 55 7.35 -7.25 28.91
N LEU A 56 7.34 -7.19 30.25
CA LEU A 56 7.60 -8.32 31.13
C LEU A 56 6.52 -9.39 31.04
N ALA A 57 5.24 -9.00 31.11
CA ALA A 57 4.12 -9.92 30.97
C ALA A 57 4.13 -10.63 29.61
N TRP A 58 4.42 -9.89 28.53
CA TRP A 58 4.57 -10.47 27.21
C TRP A 58 5.75 -11.44 27.15
N SER A 59 6.91 -11.07 27.69
CA SER A 59 8.11 -11.91 27.66
C SER A 59 7.98 -13.17 28.53
N ALA A 60 7.18 -13.12 29.59
CA ALA A 60 6.86 -14.28 30.41
C ALA A 60 6.10 -15.38 29.64
N THR A 61 5.44 -15.02 28.53
CA THR A 61 4.78 -16.00 27.65
C THR A 61 5.76 -16.73 26.71
N LEU A 62 7.05 -16.37 26.71
CA LEU A 62 8.08 -17.06 25.92
C LEU A 62 8.70 -18.22 26.72
N PRO A 63 9.12 -19.31 26.05
CA PRO A 63 9.87 -20.37 26.70
C PRO A 63 11.16 -19.83 27.32
N ALA A 64 11.56 -20.37 28.47
CA ALA A 64 12.79 -19.97 29.16
C ALA A 64 14.03 -20.21 28.28
N GLY A 65 14.99 -19.28 28.30
CA GLY A 65 16.23 -19.36 27.55
C GLY A 65 16.65 -18.02 26.92
N ARG A 66 17.76 -18.04 26.19
CA ARG A 66 18.42 -16.83 25.64
C ARG A 66 17.50 -15.94 24.78
N VAL A 67 16.54 -16.54 24.08
CA VAL A 67 15.57 -15.80 23.25
C VAL A 67 14.62 -14.97 24.12
N ARG A 68 14.14 -15.52 25.25
CA ARG A 68 13.32 -14.78 26.20
C ARG A 68 14.12 -13.64 26.83
N ASP A 69 15.37 -13.88 27.22
CA ASP A 69 16.20 -12.85 27.86
C ASP A 69 16.47 -11.69 26.89
N ALA A 70 16.85 -11.99 25.64
CA ALA A 70 17.07 -10.99 24.61
C ALA A 70 15.79 -10.22 24.25
N ALA A 71 14.66 -10.91 24.12
CA ALA A 71 13.38 -10.28 23.84
C ALA A 71 12.90 -9.39 25.00
N THR A 72 13.14 -9.82 26.25
CA THR A 72 12.86 -9.04 27.46
C THR A 72 13.72 -7.78 27.49
N ALA A 73 15.03 -7.91 27.29
CA ALA A 73 15.95 -6.77 27.24
C ALA A 73 15.55 -5.74 26.18
N LEU A 74 15.17 -6.18 24.99
CA LEU A 74 14.67 -5.30 23.93
C LEU A 74 13.35 -4.62 24.30
N TYR A 75 12.40 -5.33 24.93
CA TYR A 75 11.15 -4.72 25.38
C TYR A 75 11.35 -3.68 26.49
N LEU A 76 12.34 -3.89 27.36
CA LEU A 76 12.66 -2.99 28.46
C LEU A 76 13.52 -1.80 28.04
N ALA A 77 14.33 -1.94 26.99
CA ALA A 77 15.28 -0.91 26.57
C ALA A 77 14.64 0.47 26.38
N SER A 78 13.51 0.54 25.68
CA SER A 78 12.82 1.82 25.39
C SER A 78 12.19 2.46 26.64
N PRO A 79 11.33 1.79 27.43
CA PRO A 79 10.71 2.43 28.60
C PRO A 79 11.73 2.73 29.72
N VAL A 80 12.74 1.89 29.91
CA VAL A 80 13.78 2.13 30.94
C VAL A 80 14.67 3.31 30.56
N SER A 81 15.08 3.42 29.29
CA SER A 81 15.86 4.58 28.84
C SER A 81 15.05 5.88 28.89
N ALA A 82 13.76 5.86 28.52
CA ALA A 82 12.87 7.02 28.66
C ALA A 82 12.72 7.46 30.12
N ALA A 83 12.48 6.51 31.03
CA ALA A 83 12.40 6.81 32.46
C ALA A 83 13.72 7.37 33.00
N GLY A 84 14.86 6.84 32.54
CA GLY A 84 16.18 7.36 32.89
C GLY A 84 16.40 8.80 32.44
N LEU A 85 16.03 9.14 31.21
CA LEU A 85 16.10 10.52 30.70
C LEU A 85 15.21 11.47 31.52
N LEU A 86 13.94 11.11 31.73
CA LEU A 86 13.00 11.89 32.56
C LEU A 86 13.51 12.14 33.98
N VAL A 87 14.07 11.12 34.63
CA VAL A 87 14.62 11.27 35.98
C VAL A 87 15.86 12.16 35.96
N THR A 88 16.68 12.06 34.92
CA THR A 88 17.88 12.89 34.77
C THR A 88 17.50 14.35 34.56
N GLU A 89 16.55 14.64 33.67
CA GLU A 89 15.98 15.98 33.47
C GLU A 89 15.44 16.53 34.78
N HIS A 90 14.58 15.77 35.48
CA HIS A 90 13.97 16.22 36.72
C HIS A 90 14.97 16.56 37.83
N LEU A 91 16.10 15.84 37.90
CA LEU A 91 17.15 16.07 38.91
C LEU A 91 18.09 17.22 38.56
N VAL A 92 18.34 17.47 37.26
CA VAL A 92 19.33 18.44 36.78
C VAL A 92 18.70 19.81 36.47
N HIS A 93 17.36 19.91 36.51
CA HIS A 93 16.57 21.09 36.17
C HIS A 93 16.87 22.35 37.03
N ALA A 94 17.95 23.04 36.70
CA ALA A 94 18.21 24.43 37.09
C ALA A 94 17.78 25.41 35.98
N SER A 95 17.82 25.00 34.71
CA SER A 95 17.29 25.72 33.56
C SER A 95 17.14 24.78 32.34
N PRO A 96 16.12 24.98 31.49
CA PRO A 96 15.95 24.17 30.29
C PRO A 96 17.15 24.39 29.37
N THR A 97 17.89 23.32 29.10
CA THR A 97 19.13 23.38 28.32
C THR A 97 18.96 22.67 26.98
N TRP A 98 19.50 23.27 25.92
CA TRP A 98 19.31 22.77 24.55
C TRP A 98 19.76 21.32 24.32
N TRP A 99 20.68 20.80 25.17
CA TRP A 99 21.17 19.43 25.07
C TRP A 99 20.14 18.39 25.55
N GLU A 100 19.23 18.75 26.46
CA GLU A 100 18.14 17.87 26.92
C GLU A 100 17.21 17.53 25.75
N PHE A 101 16.75 18.56 25.01
CA PHE A 101 15.97 18.38 23.78
C PHE A 101 16.74 17.61 22.70
N ALA A 102 18.06 17.78 22.61
CA ALA A 102 18.87 17.05 21.65
C ALA A 102 18.95 15.55 22.00
N LEU A 103 19.06 15.21 23.28
CA LEU A 103 19.02 13.83 23.76
C LEU A 103 17.64 13.20 23.56
N ASP A 104 16.56 13.94 23.82
CA ASP A 104 15.19 13.48 23.58
C ASP A 104 14.93 13.20 22.10
N ALA A 105 15.35 14.13 21.24
CA ALA A 105 15.24 13.97 19.80
C ALA A 105 16.07 12.76 19.32
N LEU A 106 17.29 12.60 19.83
CA LEU A 106 18.14 11.45 19.52
C LEU A 106 17.49 10.13 19.96
N TRP A 107 16.95 10.09 21.19
CA TRP A 107 16.25 8.94 21.73
C TRP A 107 15.00 8.60 20.91
N ALA A 108 14.21 9.61 20.54
CA ALA A 108 13.01 9.44 19.73
C ALA A 108 13.35 8.88 18.34
N VAL A 109 14.37 9.43 17.67
CA VAL A 109 14.83 8.94 16.36
C VAL A 109 15.37 7.52 16.46
N ALA A 110 16.19 7.23 17.49
CA ALA A 110 16.76 5.91 17.71
C ALA A 110 15.65 4.86 17.93
N THR A 111 14.71 5.12 18.84
CA THR A 111 13.60 4.21 19.12
C THR A 111 12.66 4.04 17.93
N TRP A 112 12.40 5.12 17.18
CA TRP A 112 11.57 5.09 15.97
C TRP A 112 12.18 4.26 14.83
N LYS A 113 13.51 4.34 14.66
CA LYS A 113 14.26 3.60 13.63
C LYS A 113 14.48 2.14 14.03
N VAL A 114 14.99 1.88 15.23
CA VAL A 114 15.33 0.52 15.71
C VAL A 114 14.07 -0.30 15.96
N ARG A 115 13.00 0.31 16.47
CA ARG A 115 11.73 -0.36 16.83
C ARG A 115 11.98 -1.61 17.71
N PRO A 116 12.54 -1.44 18.91
CA PRO A 116 13.01 -2.55 19.74
C PRO A 116 11.92 -3.60 20.04
N ALA A 117 10.67 -3.18 20.24
CA ALA A 117 9.53 -4.10 20.43
C ALA A 117 9.19 -4.94 19.18
N ARG A 118 9.48 -4.45 17.97
CA ARG A 118 9.37 -5.24 16.74
C ARG A 118 10.51 -6.25 16.66
N MET A 119 11.75 -5.83 16.92
CA MET A 119 12.91 -6.72 16.93
C MET A 119 12.74 -7.87 17.93
N ALA A 120 12.24 -7.60 19.13
CA ALA A 120 11.95 -8.62 20.14
C ALA A 120 10.96 -9.69 19.63
N ARG A 121 9.91 -9.26 18.93
CA ARG A 121 8.88 -10.17 18.36
C ARG A 121 9.40 -10.97 17.17
N VAL A 122 10.28 -10.37 16.37
CA VAL A 122 10.97 -11.06 15.26
C VAL A 122 11.91 -12.13 15.81
N LEU A 123 12.76 -11.80 16.79
CA LEU A 123 13.64 -12.76 17.45
C LEU A 123 12.89 -13.90 18.13
N ALA A 124 11.73 -13.60 18.72
CA ALA A 124 10.84 -14.59 19.30
C ALA A 124 10.04 -15.42 18.27
N GLY A 125 10.21 -15.18 16.96
CA GLY A 125 9.50 -15.90 15.90
C GLY A 125 7.99 -15.61 15.85
N ARG A 126 7.51 -14.56 16.53
CA ARG A 126 6.09 -14.21 16.65
C ARG A 126 5.63 -13.14 15.66
N GLU A 127 6.56 -12.52 14.95
CA GLU A 127 6.27 -11.54 13.90
C GLU A 127 6.52 -12.16 12.51
N ARG A 128 5.45 -12.64 11.86
CA ARG A 128 5.53 -13.26 10.53
C ARG A 128 5.74 -12.27 9.39
N SER A 129 5.59 -10.97 9.62
CA SER A 129 5.61 -9.92 8.58
C SER A 129 6.95 -9.75 7.85
N LEU A 130 7.99 -10.49 8.24
CA LEU A 130 9.29 -10.55 7.55
C LEU A 130 9.53 -11.88 6.83
N THR A 131 8.61 -12.85 6.92
CA THR A 131 8.70 -14.05 6.08
C THR A 131 8.28 -13.69 4.66
N PRO A 132 8.99 -14.15 3.61
CA PRO A 132 8.60 -13.91 2.21
C PRO A 132 7.13 -14.25 1.94
N GLN A 133 6.64 -15.30 2.60
CA GLN A 133 5.25 -15.76 2.54
C GLN A 133 4.25 -14.74 3.10
N ALA A 134 4.59 -13.96 4.14
CA ALA A 134 3.69 -12.95 4.68
C ALA A 134 3.66 -11.67 3.85
N VAL A 135 4.79 -11.30 3.21
CA VAL A 135 4.82 -10.21 2.23
C VAL A 135 3.92 -10.57 1.05
N GLN A 136 4.04 -11.81 0.56
CA GLN A 136 3.19 -12.32 -0.50
C GLN A 136 1.71 -12.35 -0.08
N GLN A 137 1.38 -12.79 1.12
CA GLN A 137 0.00 -12.78 1.62
C GLN A 137 -0.60 -11.37 1.76
N VAL A 138 0.19 -10.38 2.16
CA VAL A 138 -0.29 -8.98 2.25
C VAL A 138 -0.49 -8.41 0.85
N GLN A 139 0.42 -8.68 -0.09
CA GLN A 139 0.27 -8.30 -1.49
C GLN A 139 -0.95 -8.97 -2.13
N GLU A 140 -1.20 -10.25 -1.84
CA GLU A 140 -2.39 -10.98 -2.29
C GLU A 140 -3.67 -10.38 -1.71
N GLN A 141 -3.68 -10.00 -0.42
CA GLN A 141 -4.84 -9.34 0.21
C GLN A 141 -5.09 -7.94 -0.38
N GLN A 142 -4.06 -7.13 -0.57
CA GLN A 142 -4.18 -5.82 -1.21
C GLN A 142 -4.66 -5.93 -2.66
N ALA A 143 -4.15 -6.93 -3.40
CA ALA A 143 -4.62 -7.22 -4.75
C ALA A 143 -6.07 -7.68 -4.78
N ALA A 144 -6.51 -8.46 -3.79
CA ALA A 144 -7.90 -8.87 -3.66
C ALA A 144 -8.83 -7.70 -3.33
N ASP A 145 -8.38 -6.75 -2.49
CA ASP A 145 -9.14 -5.54 -2.15
C ASP A 145 -9.24 -4.55 -3.34
N LEU A 146 -8.23 -4.53 -4.22
CA LEU A 146 -8.19 -3.69 -5.42
C LEU A 146 -8.82 -4.35 -6.65
N ALA A 147 -8.97 -5.68 -6.69
CA ALA A 147 -9.65 -6.35 -7.78
C ALA A 147 -11.12 -5.92 -7.82
N VAL A 148 -11.59 -5.44 -8.99
CA VAL A 148 -13.03 -5.20 -9.19
C VAL A 148 -13.76 -6.50 -8.90
N ALA A 149 -14.76 -6.45 -8.01
CA ALA A 149 -15.61 -7.58 -7.67
C ALA A 149 -16.13 -8.26 -8.96
N GLY A 150 -15.63 -9.45 -9.27
CA GLY A 150 -16.03 -10.27 -10.43
C GLY A 150 -15.05 -10.30 -11.62
N SER A 151 -13.94 -9.56 -11.61
CA SER A 151 -12.94 -9.66 -12.69
C SER A 151 -12.00 -10.85 -12.50
N ASN A 152 -12.26 -11.95 -13.20
CA ASN A 152 -11.40 -13.15 -13.22
C ASN A 152 -10.30 -13.11 -14.31
N HIS A 153 -10.12 -11.98 -14.99
CA HIS A 153 -9.12 -11.90 -16.05
C HIS A 153 -7.70 -11.93 -15.46
N PRO A 154 -6.78 -12.79 -15.94
CA PRO A 154 -5.44 -12.93 -15.36
C PRO A 154 -4.67 -11.60 -15.36
N MET A 155 -4.86 -10.77 -16.39
CA MET A 155 -4.22 -9.46 -16.48
C MET A 155 -4.72 -8.45 -15.43
N SER A 156 -6.01 -8.49 -15.03
CA SER A 156 -6.50 -7.60 -13.99
C SER A 156 -5.95 -7.97 -12.61
N LEU A 157 -5.79 -9.27 -12.35
CA LEU A 157 -5.15 -9.77 -11.13
C LEU A 157 -3.66 -9.40 -11.09
N TRP A 158 -2.96 -9.60 -12.20
CA TRP A 158 -1.56 -9.20 -12.35
C TRP A 158 -1.38 -7.69 -12.12
N TRP A 159 -2.26 -6.86 -12.70
CA TRP A 159 -2.25 -5.42 -12.52
C TRP A 159 -2.42 -5.05 -11.04
N ALA A 160 -3.40 -5.66 -10.37
CA ALA A 160 -3.65 -5.43 -8.94
C ALA A 160 -2.43 -5.81 -8.06
N GLN A 161 -1.70 -6.87 -8.43
CA GLN A 161 -0.55 -7.38 -7.67
C GLN A 161 0.77 -6.63 -7.90
N ARG A 162 0.98 -6.08 -9.10
CA ARG A 162 2.30 -5.50 -9.47
C ARG A 162 2.27 -4.02 -9.82
N VAL A 163 1.16 -3.52 -10.34
CA VAL A 163 1.08 -2.15 -10.88
C VAL A 163 0.30 -1.23 -9.94
N ALA A 164 -0.81 -1.72 -9.38
CA ALA A 164 -1.71 -0.96 -8.53
C ALA A 164 -1.34 -0.89 -7.04
N VAL A 165 -0.26 -1.57 -6.65
CA VAL A 165 0.26 -1.59 -5.28
C VAL A 165 0.79 -0.23 -4.85
N GLU A 166 0.86 -0.02 -3.53
CA GLU A 166 1.46 1.19 -2.95
C GLU A 166 2.94 1.31 -3.36
N GLY A 167 3.30 2.42 -4.02
CA GLY A 167 4.63 2.62 -4.61
C GLY A 167 4.84 1.99 -6.00
N GLY A 168 3.81 1.36 -6.57
CA GLY A 168 3.81 0.87 -7.95
C GLY A 168 3.61 1.97 -9.00
N VAL A 169 3.55 1.58 -10.27
CA VAL A 169 3.49 2.53 -11.40
C VAL A 169 2.13 3.23 -11.53
N ALA A 170 1.04 2.60 -11.07
CA ALA A 170 -0.30 3.20 -11.10
C ALA A 170 -1.08 2.87 -9.81
N PRO A 171 -0.69 3.41 -8.66
CA PRO A 171 -1.25 3.03 -7.36
C PRO A 171 -2.74 3.35 -7.28
N GLY A 172 -3.51 2.45 -6.64
CA GLY A 172 -4.96 2.65 -6.44
C GLY A 172 -5.78 2.62 -7.72
N THR A 173 -5.30 1.96 -8.76
CA THR A 173 -6.02 1.76 -10.03
C THR A 173 -6.46 0.32 -10.21
N VAL A 174 -7.47 0.11 -11.04
CA VAL A 174 -7.95 -1.21 -11.42
C VAL A 174 -8.05 -1.30 -12.93
N LEU A 175 -7.70 -2.46 -13.47
CA LEU A 175 -7.81 -2.76 -14.88
C LEU A 175 -9.16 -3.44 -15.16
N THR A 176 -9.99 -2.84 -16.03
CA THR A 176 -11.28 -3.35 -16.48
C THR A 176 -11.31 -3.49 -18.00
N ASP A 177 -12.30 -4.22 -18.52
CA ASP A 177 -12.59 -4.31 -19.95
C ASP A 177 -11.36 -4.72 -20.78
N VAL A 178 -10.66 -5.77 -20.30
CA VAL A 178 -9.46 -6.29 -20.97
C VAL A 178 -9.87 -7.10 -22.20
N GLU A 179 -9.51 -6.60 -23.37
CA GLU A 179 -9.76 -7.22 -24.66
C GLU A 179 -8.42 -7.58 -25.32
N ARG A 180 -8.29 -8.85 -25.75
CA ARG A 180 -7.14 -9.29 -26.53
C ARG A 180 -7.40 -8.95 -28.00
N THR A 181 -6.66 -7.98 -28.53
CA THR A 181 -6.78 -7.51 -29.92
C THR A 181 -5.90 -8.28 -30.91
N GLY A 182 -4.94 -9.07 -30.41
CA GLY A 182 -4.07 -9.90 -31.24
C GLY A 182 -3.24 -10.90 -30.44
N GLU A 183 -2.35 -11.62 -31.11
CA GLU A 183 -1.48 -12.61 -30.44
C GLU A 183 -0.55 -11.95 -29.41
N LYS A 184 -0.04 -10.76 -29.76
CA LYS A 184 0.80 -9.88 -28.93
C LYS A 184 0.20 -8.47 -28.79
N SER A 185 -1.12 -8.33 -28.74
CA SER A 185 -1.72 -7.01 -28.45
C SER A 185 -2.97 -7.09 -27.59
N MET A 186 -3.14 -6.10 -26.73
CA MET A 186 -4.30 -5.95 -25.87
C MET A 186 -4.71 -4.49 -25.69
N THR A 187 -6.00 -4.30 -25.43
CA THR A 187 -6.58 -3.03 -25.01
C THR A 187 -7.27 -3.22 -23.66
N ALA A 188 -7.15 -2.26 -22.76
CA ALA A 188 -7.81 -2.30 -21.46
C ALA A 188 -8.17 -0.90 -20.97
N LEU A 189 -9.12 -0.80 -20.03
CA LEU A 189 -9.43 0.44 -19.33
C LEU A 189 -8.84 0.43 -17.93
N ILE A 190 -8.11 1.49 -17.61
CA ILE A 190 -7.60 1.77 -16.27
C ILE A 190 -8.58 2.71 -15.59
N ARG A 191 -9.15 2.27 -14.46
CA ARG A 191 -10.05 3.08 -13.63
C ARG A 191 -9.42 3.34 -12.28
N ALA A 192 -9.72 4.49 -11.68
CA ALA A 192 -9.40 4.72 -10.28
C ALA A 192 -10.26 3.82 -9.38
N ALA A 193 -9.66 3.22 -8.35
CA ALA A 193 -10.38 2.34 -7.42
C ALA A 193 -11.39 3.10 -6.54
N ALA A 194 -11.08 4.37 -6.21
CA ALA A 194 -11.94 5.23 -5.41
C ALA A 194 -12.71 6.24 -6.29
N PRO A 195 -14.04 6.34 -6.13
CA PRO A 195 -14.82 7.38 -6.81
C PRO A 195 -14.29 8.78 -6.51
N GLY A 196 -14.22 9.64 -7.54
CA GLY A 196 -13.76 11.03 -7.40
C GLY A 196 -12.24 11.22 -7.40
N THR A 197 -11.45 10.14 -7.47
CA THR A 197 -9.99 10.23 -7.60
C THR A 197 -9.54 10.15 -9.06
N PRO A 198 -8.57 10.99 -9.50
CA PRO A 198 -8.01 10.89 -10.84
C PRO A 198 -7.06 9.70 -10.95
N VAL A 199 -6.97 9.12 -12.14
CA VAL A 199 -5.93 8.13 -12.46
C VAL A 199 -4.57 8.84 -12.45
N PRO A 200 -3.59 8.33 -11.68
CA PRO A 200 -2.27 8.92 -11.59
C PRO A 200 -1.58 8.96 -12.96
N THR A 201 -0.57 9.82 -13.10
CA THR A 201 0.26 9.83 -14.31
C THR A 201 1.13 8.57 -14.33
N ILE A 202 0.86 7.69 -15.30
CA ILE A 202 1.53 6.40 -15.46
C ILE A 202 2.80 6.63 -16.28
N SER A 203 3.96 6.26 -15.73
CA SER A 203 5.23 6.29 -16.48
C SER A 203 5.27 5.11 -17.45
N ILE A 204 5.36 5.40 -18.75
CA ILE A 204 5.45 4.38 -19.81
C ILE A 204 6.73 3.57 -19.64
N THR A 205 7.86 4.22 -19.40
CA THR A 205 9.17 3.59 -19.12
C THR A 205 9.09 2.60 -17.96
N ALA A 206 8.48 2.99 -16.83
CA ALA A 206 8.34 2.09 -15.68
C ALA A 206 7.38 0.94 -15.95
N LEU A 207 6.33 1.17 -16.75
CA LEU A 207 5.37 0.13 -17.14
C LEU A 207 5.98 -0.86 -18.14
N SER A 208 6.78 -0.37 -19.10
CA SER A 208 7.56 -1.16 -20.05
C SER A 208 8.53 -2.10 -19.33
N ALA A 209 9.28 -1.59 -18.35
CA ALA A 209 10.19 -2.39 -17.55
C ALA A 209 9.48 -3.50 -16.74
N LEU A 210 8.22 -3.28 -16.34
CA LEU A 210 7.42 -4.29 -15.61
C LEU A 210 6.77 -5.33 -16.52
N LEU A 211 6.37 -4.93 -17.73
CA LEU A 211 5.73 -5.80 -18.71
C LEU A 211 6.73 -6.58 -19.57
N ASP A 212 8.00 -6.16 -19.55
CA ASP A 212 9.04 -6.65 -20.47
C ASP A 212 8.61 -6.44 -21.93
N TRP A 213 8.27 -5.18 -22.25
CA TRP A 213 7.68 -4.79 -23.54
C TRP A 213 8.25 -3.45 -24.02
N ASP A 214 8.36 -3.25 -25.33
CA ASP A 214 8.90 -2.00 -25.90
C ASP A 214 8.05 -0.76 -25.58
N GLU A 215 8.70 0.33 -25.20
CA GLU A 215 8.03 1.60 -24.82
C GLU A 215 7.17 2.17 -25.95
N GLU A 216 7.61 2.01 -27.20
CA GLU A 216 6.89 2.50 -28.39
C GLU A 216 5.56 1.77 -28.63
N GLU A 217 5.41 0.58 -28.06
CA GLU A 217 4.21 -0.25 -28.21
C GLU A 217 3.23 -0.11 -27.03
N ILE A 218 3.53 0.72 -26.04
CA ILE A 218 2.66 1.00 -24.89
C ILE A 218 2.11 2.41 -25.01
N THR A 219 0.79 2.54 -25.09
CA THR A 219 0.13 3.85 -25.17
C THR A 219 -0.97 3.98 -24.12
N VAL A 220 -0.90 5.04 -23.32
CA VAL A 220 -1.95 5.40 -22.34
C VAL A 220 -2.66 6.68 -22.78
N THR A 221 -3.92 6.57 -23.19
CA THR A 221 -4.71 7.70 -23.71
C THR A 221 -5.90 8.04 -22.82
N LYS A 222 -6.39 9.28 -22.94
CA LYS A 222 -7.63 9.72 -22.29
C LYS A 222 -8.83 9.16 -23.05
N VAL A 223 -9.87 8.74 -22.33
CA VAL A 223 -11.11 8.27 -22.95
C VAL A 223 -12.05 9.45 -23.17
N LYS A 224 -12.47 9.69 -24.42
CA LYS A 224 -13.42 10.76 -24.76
C LYS A 224 -14.76 10.53 -24.03
N GLY A 225 -15.31 11.58 -23.43
CA GLY A 225 -16.59 11.52 -22.70
C GLY A 225 -16.49 11.06 -21.24
N HIS A 226 -15.29 10.72 -20.76
CA HIS A 226 -15.06 10.36 -19.35
C HIS A 226 -14.07 11.33 -18.68
N GLY A 227 -14.25 11.56 -17.38
CA GLY A 227 -13.36 12.39 -16.58
C GLY A 227 -11.98 11.76 -16.36
N ALA A 228 -11.12 12.42 -15.58
CA ALA A 228 -9.76 11.96 -15.29
C ALA A 228 -9.68 10.63 -14.50
N SER A 229 -10.82 10.05 -14.13
CA SER A 229 -10.94 8.77 -13.42
C SER A 229 -10.80 7.55 -14.33
N ILE A 230 -10.75 7.72 -15.66
CA ILE A 230 -10.60 6.61 -16.62
C ILE A 230 -9.54 6.96 -17.67
N ARG A 231 -8.64 6.02 -17.92
CA ARG A 231 -7.68 6.04 -19.03
C ARG A 231 -7.75 4.72 -19.80
N ARG A 232 -7.34 4.74 -21.07
CA ARG A 232 -7.23 3.54 -21.89
C ARG A 232 -5.77 3.17 -22.05
N LEU A 233 -5.47 1.90 -21.86
CA LEU A 233 -4.18 1.28 -22.07
C LEU A 233 -4.22 0.45 -23.36
N TYR A 234 -3.24 0.69 -24.22
CA TYR A 234 -2.92 -0.14 -25.37
C TYR A 234 -1.53 -0.73 -25.15
N VAL A 235 -1.40 -2.04 -25.37
CA VAL A 235 -0.12 -2.75 -25.33
C VAL A 235 0.02 -3.55 -26.62
N GLY A 236 1.16 -3.41 -27.29
CA GLY A 236 1.46 -4.02 -28.58
C GLY A 236 1.00 -3.17 -29.76
N ILE A 237 1.53 -3.49 -30.93
CA ILE A 237 1.03 -2.96 -32.21
C ILE A 237 -0.36 -3.57 -32.43
N ALA A 238 -1.41 -2.78 -32.19
CA ALA A 238 -2.74 -3.17 -32.60
C ALA A 238 -2.71 -3.41 -34.12
N PRO A 239 -3.33 -4.49 -34.65
CA PRO A 239 -3.60 -4.53 -36.08
C PRO A 239 -4.32 -3.23 -36.41
N GLN A 240 -3.95 -2.62 -37.54
CA GLN A 240 -4.36 -1.27 -37.99
C GLN A 240 -5.90 -1.11 -38.19
N GLN A 241 -6.69 -2.04 -37.66
CA GLN A 241 -8.12 -2.24 -37.79
C GLN A 241 -8.93 -1.95 -36.51
N VAL A 242 -8.35 -1.34 -35.46
CA VAL A 242 -9.18 -0.61 -34.45
C VAL A 242 -9.34 0.84 -34.89
N ILE A 243 -9.64 1.01 -36.18
CA ILE A 243 -10.24 2.23 -36.70
C ILE A 243 -11.65 2.26 -36.11
N ASP A 244 -12.03 3.36 -35.47
CA ASP A 244 -13.42 3.64 -35.06
C ASP A 244 -14.38 3.09 -36.13
N PRO A 245 -15.36 2.22 -35.78
CA PRO A 245 -16.26 1.62 -36.76
C PRO A 245 -16.86 2.64 -37.74
N TYR A 246 -17.07 3.87 -37.27
CA TYR A 246 -17.45 5.01 -38.11
C TYR A 246 -16.39 5.34 -39.17
N THR A 247 -15.14 5.56 -38.77
CA THR A 247 -14.03 5.90 -39.68
C THR A 247 -13.74 4.77 -40.67
N ASN A 248 -13.86 3.50 -40.25
CA ASN A 248 -13.67 2.35 -41.15
C ASN A 248 -14.79 2.30 -42.21
N TRP A 249 -16.05 2.48 -41.79
CA TRP A 249 -17.16 2.52 -42.73
C TRP A 249 -17.04 3.69 -43.71
N VAL A 250 -16.74 4.90 -43.25
CA VAL A 250 -16.60 6.09 -44.10
C VAL A 250 -15.49 5.94 -45.14
N GLN A 251 -14.36 5.36 -44.76
CA GLN A 251 -13.20 5.25 -45.66
C GLN A 251 -13.30 4.06 -46.63
N ASN A 252 -13.82 2.92 -46.16
CA ASN A 252 -13.71 1.66 -46.92
C ASN A 252 -15.04 1.17 -47.50
N ILE A 253 -16.18 1.49 -46.86
CA ILE A 253 -17.50 0.94 -47.23
C ILE A 253 -18.35 1.99 -47.95
N ALA A 254 -18.44 3.21 -47.42
CA ALA A 254 -19.29 4.28 -47.95
C ALA A 254 -19.00 4.64 -49.43
N PRO A 255 -17.73 4.77 -49.87
CA PRO A 255 -17.45 5.16 -51.26
C PRO A 255 -17.80 4.06 -52.28
N LYS A 256 -17.79 2.79 -51.85
CA LYS A 256 -17.99 1.63 -52.74
C LYS A 256 -19.41 1.10 -52.72
N GLY A 257 -20.11 1.18 -51.58
CA GLY A 257 -21.43 0.59 -51.40
C GLY A 257 -22.58 1.59 -51.31
N MET A 258 -22.37 2.78 -50.75
CA MET A 258 -23.43 3.74 -50.43
C MET A 258 -22.95 5.21 -50.43
N PRO A 259 -22.54 5.75 -51.59
CA PRO A 259 -22.05 7.12 -51.68
C PRO A 259 -23.12 8.14 -51.27
N GLY A 260 -22.75 9.11 -50.42
CA GLY A 260 -23.62 10.20 -49.98
C GLY A 260 -24.45 9.95 -48.71
N THR A 261 -24.31 8.80 -48.06
CA THR A 261 -25.01 8.50 -46.80
C THR A 261 -24.19 8.89 -45.56
N GLN A 262 -24.85 9.43 -44.54
CA GLN A 262 -24.26 9.73 -43.23
C GLN A 262 -24.85 8.80 -42.17
N ILE A 263 -23.99 8.19 -41.36
CA ILE A 263 -24.42 7.42 -40.19
C ILE A 263 -24.86 8.39 -39.10
N THR A 264 -26.12 8.29 -38.67
CA THR A 264 -26.68 9.07 -37.55
C THR A 264 -26.47 8.40 -36.19
N GLU A 265 -26.41 7.06 -36.12
CA GLU A 265 -26.21 6.32 -34.88
C GLU A 265 -25.58 4.92 -35.13
N ILE A 266 -24.69 4.46 -34.24
CA ILE A 266 -24.11 3.11 -34.27
C ILE A 266 -24.52 2.37 -32.99
N ARG A 267 -25.38 1.36 -33.12
CA ARG A 267 -25.74 0.47 -32.01
C ARG A 267 -24.78 -0.71 -31.95
N LYS A 268 -23.99 -0.80 -30.87
CA LYS A 268 -23.17 -1.98 -30.58
C LYS A 268 -24.03 -3.03 -29.90
N VAL A 269 -24.26 -4.17 -30.54
CA VAL A 269 -24.93 -5.32 -29.92
C VAL A 269 -23.83 -6.26 -29.38
N PRO A 270 -23.88 -6.65 -28.09
CA PRO A 270 -22.94 -7.64 -27.57
C PRO A 270 -23.20 -8.98 -28.26
N VAL A 271 -22.18 -9.53 -28.91
CA VAL A 271 -22.26 -10.83 -29.58
C VAL A 271 -22.07 -11.92 -28.52
N THR A 272 -23.15 -12.44 -27.98
CA THR A 272 -23.12 -13.65 -27.16
C THR A 272 -22.87 -14.84 -28.08
N ASN A 273 -21.68 -15.47 -27.95
CA ASN A 273 -21.23 -16.71 -28.59
C ASN A 273 -22.25 -17.42 -29.50
N LEU A 274 -22.15 -17.18 -30.81
CA LEU A 274 -22.76 -18.01 -31.86
C LEU A 274 -21.87 -19.23 -32.14
N THR A 275 -21.67 -20.07 -31.12
CA THR A 275 -21.33 -21.48 -31.30
C THR A 275 -22.54 -22.30 -30.88
N LYS A 276 -23.60 -22.22 -31.68
CA LYS A 276 -24.64 -23.24 -31.69
C LYS A 276 -24.95 -23.58 -33.13
N GLU A 277 -24.61 -24.83 -33.42
CA GLU A 277 -24.76 -25.56 -34.67
C GLU A 277 -26.08 -25.22 -35.38
N LEU A 278 -25.98 -24.86 -36.66
CA LEU A 278 -27.11 -24.94 -37.58
C LEU A 278 -27.20 -26.39 -38.08
N PRO A 279 -28.40 -27.00 -38.10
CA PRO A 279 -28.63 -28.31 -38.70
C PRO A 279 -28.43 -28.32 -40.22
#